data_AF-A0A8J7LXF2-F1
#
_entry.id   AF-A0A8J7LXF2-F1
#
_cell.length_a   1.000
_cell.length_b   1.000
_cell.length_c   1.000
_cell.angle_alpha   90.00
_cell.angle_beta   90.00
_cell.angle_gamma   90.00
#
_symmetry.space_group_name_H-M   'P 1'
#
loop_
_entity.id
_entity.type
_entity.pdbx_description
1 polymer ?
#
loop_
_entity_poly.entity_id
_entity_poly.type
_entity_poly.pdbx_seq_one_letter_code
_entity_poly.pdbx_strand_id
1 'polypeptide(L)'
;MRVVLAAVILHLVLILPHHPGGLAGSTLARFPLELPVLLLLLLALGRSWATLPLRVAVTAALLGLTVFKLADLAMFSALARAFNPLADLALAEAGYRLLIGAIGPVLAVLALLGAIIALGCLGLAVWWATGIWANAAPASPRWQAAVGGAACLAGGLAVADVGDRIERWDLPYNTPGAARSTVMAIDKLQTARATLRDLQAFEAAAASDPFAGTPGLLDLIDRDVIVVFLESYGRTSLDNPLYADLHRPTLAEGQVRLEALGLSTASGILSSPTRGGQSWLAHASFANGVWVNSDTRYRAALASERQTLFHLAANAGFETAAVMPQITLDWPESSRMGFRTVLAADDLGYEGLNFNWVTMPDQFTYAALDRILRQQGRSKKAFIQVATGSSHAPWVPVPTLVPWDRIEDGAIFNDMATAGDTPQAVWRDRDRVRAQYRLAVDYALQAILSYAEKHGDEPPLLVVMGDHQAAGFVAQDDRPDVPIHVIGPAHLVDRTMAWGLSPGLIPPKDAPVIAMDRMRDLFLSAFSSVSPRRQAAK
;
A
#
# COMPACT_ATOMS: atom_id res chain seq x y z
N MET A 1 4.45 28.52 41.07
CA MET A 1 4.84 28.56 39.64
C MET A 1 5.32 27.21 39.09
N ARG A 2 6.37 26.57 39.66
CA ARG A 2 6.93 25.31 39.12
C ARG A 2 5.93 24.14 39.03
N VAL A 3 5.10 23.93 40.05
CA VAL A 3 4.09 22.85 40.08
C VAL A 3 3.02 23.04 39.00
N VAL A 4 2.57 24.28 38.79
CA VAL A 4 1.60 24.62 37.74
C VAL A 4 2.20 24.36 36.35
N LEU A 5 3.43 24.82 36.10
CA LEU A 5 4.11 24.58 34.83
C LEU A 5 4.29 23.07 34.56
N ALA A 6 4.66 22.30 35.58
CA ALA A 6 4.76 20.84 35.48
C ALA A 6 3.42 20.18 35.11
N ALA A 7 2.30 20.66 35.68
CA ALA A 7 0.96 20.17 35.31
C ALA A 7 0.59 20.53 33.87
N VAL A 8 0.90 21.75 33.43
CA VAL A 8 0.65 22.21 32.06
C VAL A 8 1.42 21.36 31.04
N ILE A 9 2.69 21.02 31.31
CA ILE A 9 3.47 20.14 30.43
C ILE A 9 2.77 18.78 30.26
N LEU A 10 2.38 18.13 31.37
CA LEU A 10 1.70 16.83 31.32
C LEU A 10 0.32 16.93 30.63
N HIS A 11 -0.41 18.02 30.90
CA HIS A 11 -1.68 18.31 30.27
C HIS A 11 -1.55 18.41 28.74
N LEU A 12 -0.60 19.21 28.23
CA LEU A 12 -0.39 19.40 26.79
C LEU A 12 -0.06 18.08 26.07
N VAL A 13 0.73 17.21 26.68
CA VAL A 13 1.05 15.88 26.13
C VAL A 13 -0.20 14.98 26.06
N LEU A 14 -1.01 15.00 27.11
CA LEU A 14 -2.23 14.18 27.19
C LEU A 14 -3.32 14.64 26.21
N ILE A 15 -3.50 15.95 26.02
CA ILE A 15 -4.54 16.49 25.12
C ILE A 15 -4.13 16.51 23.64
N LEU A 16 -2.83 16.30 23.33
CA LEU A 16 -2.34 16.27 21.95
C LEU A 16 -3.23 15.35 21.10
N PRO A 17 -3.85 15.86 20.02
CA PRO A 17 -4.74 15.08 19.18
C PRO A 17 -3.95 14.09 18.33
N HIS A 18 -4.56 12.95 17.97
CA HIS A 18 -4.02 11.96 17.04
C HIS A 18 -4.71 12.00 15.66
N HIS A 19 -5.66 12.92 15.45
CA HIS A 19 -6.39 13.07 14.18
C HIS A 19 -6.38 14.53 13.73
N PRO A 20 -6.18 14.83 12.42
CA PRO A 20 -6.09 16.22 11.92
C PRO A 20 -7.32 17.08 12.25
N GLY A 21 -8.53 16.50 12.16
CA GLY A 21 -9.77 17.17 12.58
C GLY A 21 -9.84 17.55 14.07
N GLY A 22 -8.87 17.08 14.87
CA GLY A 22 -8.73 17.42 16.28
C GLY A 22 -7.83 18.62 16.58
N LEU A 23 -7.23 19.28 15.58
CA LEU A 23 -6.29 20.41 15.76
C LEU A 23 -6.98 21.78 15.98
N ALA A 24 -8.23 21.81 16.42
CA ALA A 24 -8.96 23.05 16.72
C ALA A 24 -8.55 23.67 18.07
N GLY A 25 -8.74 24.99 18.23
CA GLY A 25 -8.47 25.71 19.49
C GLY A 25 -9.24 25.17 20.71
N SER A 26 -10.38 24.52 20.49
CA SER A 26 -11.16 23.81 21.52
C SER A 26 -10.40 22.65 22.18
N THR A 27 -9.31 22.18 21.59
CA THR A 27 -8.47 21.11 22.15
C THR A 27 -7.79 21.52 23.45
N LEU A 28 -7.43 22.80 23.62
CA LEU A 28 -6.85 23.34 24.85
C LEU A 28 -7.84 23.35 26.03
N ALA A 29 -9.15 23.29 25.75
CA ALA A 29 -10.18 23.24 26.78
C ALA A 29 -10.53 21.80 27.22
N ARG A 30 -9.89 20.78 26.63
CA ARG A 30 -10.18 19.37 26.97
C ARG A 30 -9.61 19.01 28.33
N PHE A 31 -10.36 18.25 29.12
CA PHE A 31 -9.92 17.77 30.43
C PHE A 31 -9.50 16.28 30.34
N PRO A 32 -8.18 15.97 30.35
CA PRO A 32 -7.71 14.59 30.34
C PRO A 32 -7.85 13.96 31.72
N LEU A 33 -8.64 12.89 31.83
CA LEU A 33 -8.86 12.19 33.11
C LEU A 33 -7.60 11.50 33.64
N GLU A 34 -6.61 11.23 32.78
CA GLU A 34 -5.32 10.67 33.16
C GLU A 34 -4.48 11.66 33.98
N LEU A 35 -4.67 12.97 33.78
CA LEU A 35 -3.89 14.00 34.47
C LEU A 35 -4.08 13.95 35.99
N PRO A 36 -5.30 14.06 36.57
CA PRO A 36 -5.47 13.97 38.01
C PRO A 36 -4.96 12.63 38.57
N VAL A 37 -5.13 11.52 37.85
CA VAL A 37 -4.58 10.21 38.26
C VAL A 37 -3.05 10.28 38.42
N LEU A 38 -2.35 10.76 37.39
CA LEU A 38 -0.89 10.85 37.39
C LEU A 38 -0.38 11.79 38.49
N LEU A 39 -0.98 12.98 38.62
CA LEU A 39 -0.55 13.98 39.59
C LEU A 39 -0.76 13.48 41.03
N LEU A 40 -1.93 12.91 41.34
CA LEU A 40 -2.25 12.41 42.67
C LEU A 40 -1.42 11.17 43.02
N LEU A 41 -1.17 10.27 42.06
CA LEU A 41 -0.33 9.09 42.28
C LEU A 41 1.12 9.47 42.58
N LEU A 42 1.68 10.46 41.87
CA LEU A 42 3.02 10.98 42.14
C LEU A 42 3.12 11.64 43.53
N LEU A 43 2.10 12.40 43.94
CA LEU A 43 2.04 12.98 45.28
C LEU A 43 1.87 11.93 46.39
N ALA A 44 1.08 10.88 46.16
CA ALA A 44 0.86 9.82 47.12
C ALA A 44 2.14 9.00 47.36
N LEU A 45 2.90 8.71 46.30
CA LEU A 45 4.12 7.90 46.38
C LEU A 45 5.36 8.69 46.85
N GLY A 46 5.39 10.01 46.66
CA GLY A 46 6.43 10.89 47.18
C GLY A 46 7.85 10.50 46.77
N ARG A 47 8.74 10.29 47.74
CA ARG A 47 10.14 9.85 47.52
C ARG A 47 10.33 8.37 47.90
N SER A 48 9.36 7.53 47.56
CA SER A 48 9.43 6.09 47.79
C SER A 48 10.25 5.36 46.72
N TRP A 49 10.66 4.12 47.03
CA TRP A 49 11.34 3.23 46.09
C TRP A 49 10.52 2.97 44.81
N ALA A 50 9.18 3.04 44.90
CA ALA A 50 8.25 2.87 43.78
C ALA A 50 8.12 4.12 42.88
N THR A 51 8.61 5.28 43.34
CA THR A 51 8.46 6.54 42.60
C THR A 51 9.34 6.57 41.35
N LEU A 52 10.59 6.10 41.46
CA LEU A 52 11.50 6.06 40.32
C LEU A 52 10.98 5.18 39.16
N PRO A 53 10.59 3.90 39.38
CA PRO A 53 10.07 3.08 38.29
C PRO A 53 8.77 3.65 37.71
N LEU A 54 7.88 4.23 38.54
CA LEU A 54 6.68 4.90 38.02
C LEU A 54 7.04 6.07 37.10
N ARG A 55 7.99 6.93 37.51
CA ARG A 55 8.39 8.09 36.70
C ARG A 55 9.02 7.66 35.38
N VAL A 56 9.84 6.61 35.39
CA VAL A 56 10.42 6.02 34.17
C VAL A 56 9.29 5.51 33.27
N ALA A 57 8.36 4.73 33.82
CA ALA A 57 7.23 4.18 33.06
C ALA A 57 6.32 5.26 32.47
N VAL A 58 5.94 6.28 33.26
CA VAL A 58 5.11 7.40 32.81
C VAL A 58 5.82 8.21 31.72
N THR A 59 7.11 8.50 31.90
CA THR A 59 7.88 9.25 30.91
C THR A 59 7.98 8.47 29.59
N ALA A 60 8.31 7.17 29.66
CA ALA A 60 8.38 6.32 28.48
C ALA A 60 7.01 6.16 27.80
N ALA A 61 5.94 5.95 28.57
CA ALA A 61 4.59 5.81 28.04
C ALA A 61 4.10 7.09 27.35
N LEU A 62 4.30 8.26 27.97
CA LEU A 62 3.90 9.54 27.38
C LEU A 62 4.72 9.89 26.13
N LEU A 63 6.01 9.56 26.11
CA LEU A 63 6.83 9.71 24.90
C LEU A 63 6.36 8.78 23.78
N GLY A 64 6.17 7.48 24.07
CA GLY A 64 5.68 6.51 23.10
C GLY A 64 4.31 6.88 22.54
N LEU A 65 3.38 7.33 23.41
CA LEU A 65 2.08 7.84 22.98
C LEU A 65 2.21 9.07 22.11
N THR A 66 3.12 9.99 22.42
CA THR A 66 3.35 11.17 21.58
C THR A 66 3.82 10.76 20.18
N VAL A 67 4.75 9.80 20.09
CA VAL A 67 5.20 9.25 18.80
C VAL A 67 4.02 8.64 18.03
N PHE A 68 3.18 7.83 18.68
CA PHE A 68 2.00 7.27 18.01
C PHE A 68 0.97 8.33 17.59
N LYS A 69 0.77 9.39 18.37
CA LYS A 69 -0.14 10.50 18.02
C LYS A 69 0.35 11.24 16.78
N LEU A 70 1.65 11.51 16.72
CA LEU A 70 2.27 12.16 15.57
C LEU A 70 2.25 11.26 14.33
N ALA A 71 2.50 9.96 14.50
CA ALA A 71 2.37 8.97 13.43
C ALA A 71 0.94 8.90 12.90
N ASP A 72 -0.09 8.87 13.77
CA ASP A 72 -1.49 8.91 13.34
C ASP A 72 -1.83 10.21 12.61
N LEU A 73 -1.36 11.37 13.09
CA LEU A 73 -1.55 12.65 12.39
C LEU A 73 -0.97 12.61 10.98
N ALA A 74 0.25 12.06 10.81
CA ALA A 74 0.87 11.89 9.50
C ALA A 74 0.07 10.91 8.62
N MET A 75 -0.29 9.75 9.16
CA MET A 75 -1.00 8.69 8.43
C MET A 75 -2.42 9.08 8.03
N PHE A 76 -3.18 9.78 8.86
CA PHE A 76 -4.49 10.31 8.47
C PHE A 76 -4.38 11.41 7.42
N SER A 77 -3.32 12.22 7.46
CA SER A 77 -3.09 13.26 6.46
C SER A 77 -2.67 12.70 5.10
N ALA A 78 -1.90 11.60 5.09
CA ALA A 78 -1.35 11.01 3.87
C ALA A 78 -2.22 9.87 3.30
N LEU A 79 -2.77 9.01 4.16
CA LEU A 79 -3.38 7.72 3.79
C LEU A 79 -4.78 7.53 4.38
N ALA A 80 -5.36 8.55 5.02
CA ALA A 80 -6.71 8.55 5.61
C ALA A 80 -7.00 7.38 6.58
N ARG A 81 -5.96 6.85 7.24
CA ARG A 81 -6.06 5.77 8.23
C ARG A 81 -5.09 5.97 9.39
N ALA A 82 -5.34 5.27 10.50
CA ALA A 82 -4.43 5.24 11.63
C ALA A 82 -3.16 4.42 11.33
N PHE A 83 -2.07 4.74 12.04
CA PHE A 83 -0.79 4.04 12.03
C PHE A 83 -0.89 2.69 12.76
N ASN A 84 -0.43 1.62 12.13
CA ASN A 84 -0.23 0.31 12.73
C ASN A 84 1.26 0.11 13.08
N PRO A 85 1.63 0.02 14.37
CA PRO A 85 3.03 -0.07 14.81
C PRO A 85 3.81 -1.27 14.28
N LEU A 86 3.13 -2.33 13.84
CA LEU A 86 3.79 -3.53 13.30
C LEU A 86 3.80 -3.54 11.76
N ALA A 87 2.74 -3.03 11.13
CA ALA A 87 2.58 -3.08 9.68
C ALA A 87 3.19 -1.88 8.93
N ASP A 88 3.30 -0.73 9.57
CA ASP A 88 3.66 0.52 8.90
C ASP A 88 5.11 0.95 9.15
N LEU A 89 5.94 0.13 9.80
CA LEU A 89 7.34 0.48 10.08
C LEU A 89 8.14 0.76 8.80
N ALA A 90 7.86 0.02 7.72
CA ALA A 90 8.50 0.25 6.43
C ALA A 90 8.12 1.58 5.78
N LEU A 91 6.93 2.13 6.10
CA LEU A 91 6.52 3.44 5.61
C LEU A 91 7.40 4.57 6.16
N ALA A 92 8.11 4.36 7.27
CA ALA A 92 9.06 5.35 7.79
C ALA A 92 10.21 5.60 6.79
N GLU A 93 10.71 4.54 6.15
CA GLU A 93 11.76 4.65 5.14
C GLU A 93 11.23 5.36 3.88
N ALA A 94 10.05 4.96 3.41
CA ALA A 94 9.39 5.61 2.28
C ALA A 94 9.12 7.10 2.56
N GLY A 95 8.66 7.44 3.76
CA GLY A 95 8.44 8.81 4.20
C GLY A 95 9.73 9.63 4.27
N TYR A 96 10.84 9.03 4.70
CA TYR A 96 12.16 9.67 4.69
C TYR A 96 12.67 9.93 3.26
N ARG A 97 12.51 8.95 2.36
CA ARG A 97 12.85 9.11 0.93
C ARG A 97 12.02 10.20 0.26
N LEU A 98 10.73 10.25 0.57
CA LEU A 98 9.84 11.33 0.13
C LEU A 98 10.33 12.69 0.63
N LEU A 99 10.75 12.79 1.90
CA LEU A 99 11.29 14.02 2.46
C LEU A 99 12.57 14.46 1.73
N ILE A 100 13.49 13.52 1.45
CA ILE A 100 14.70 13.82 0.65
C ILE A 100 14.32 14.33 -0.74
N GLY A 101 13.38 13.67 -1.43
CA GLY A 101 12.92 14.10 -2.75
C GLY A 101 12.26 15.48 -2.76
N ALA A 102 11.60 15.85 -1.66
CA ALA A 102 10.86 17.11 -1.55
C ALA A 102 11.73 18.33 -1.16
N ILE A 103 12.63 18.18 -0.18
CA ILE A 103 13.40 19.30 0.38
C ILE A 103 14.93 19.12 0.32
N GLY A 104 15.40 18.02 -0.29
CA GLY A 104 16.82 17.68 -0.39
C GLY A 104 17.38 16.98 0.85
N PRO A 105 18.53 16.28 0.71
CA PRO A 105 19.03 15.39 1.75
C PRO A 105 19.48 16.12 3.02
N VAL A 106 20.09 17.32 2.89
CA VAL A 106 20.58 18.08 4.04
C VAL A 106 19.42 18.55 4.92
N LEU A 107 18.39 19.16 4.33
CA LEU A 107 17.23 19.64 5.09
C LEU A 107 16.42 18.47 5.66
N ALA A 108 16.32 17.34 4.95
CA ALA A 108 15.68 16.14 5.47
C ALA A 108 16.38 15.60 6.72
N VAL A 109 17.71 15.50 6.71
CA VAL A 109 18.51 15.08 7.88
C VAL A 109 18.36 16.08 9.03
N LEU A 110 18.43 17.38 8.77
CA LEU A 110 18.24 18.40 9.80
C LEU A 110 16.84 18.36 10.42
N ALA A 111 15.81 18.12 9.61
CA ALA A 111 14.44 17.96 10.09
C ALA A 111 14.30 16.72 11.00
N LEU A 112 14.90 15.59 10.60
CA LEU A 112 14.90 14.36 11.40
C LEU A 112 15.65 14.55 12.74
N LEU A 113 16.84 15.16 12.70
CA LEU A 113 17.59 15.50 13.91
C LEU A 113 16.80 16.45 14.81
N GLY A 114 16.15 17.46 14.22
CA GLY A 114 15.26 18.38 14.93
C GLY A 114 14.12 17.65 15.63
N ALA A 115 13.48 16.68 14.97
CA ALA A 115 12.43 15.86 15.56
C ALA A 115 12.93 14.99 16.73
N ILE A 116 14.12 14.38 16.59
CA ILE A 116 14.76 13.57 17.65
C ILE A 116 15.09 14.46 18.87
N ILE A 117 15.67 15.64 18.63
CA ILE A 117 15.99 16.60 19.69
C ILE A 117 14.72 17.08 20.39
N ALA A 118 13.68 17.43 19.63
CA ALA A 118 12.39 17.84 20.19
C ALA A 118 11.77 16.76 21.08
N LEU A 119 11.83 15.49 20.64
CA LEU A 119 11.36 14.36 21.43
C LEU A 119 12.20 14.15 22.71
N GLY A 120 13.52 14.30 22.62
CA GLY A 120 14.42 14.26 23.77
C GLY A 120 14.15 15.38 24.78
N CYS A 121 13.97 16.61 24.31
CA CYS A 121 13.59 17.76 25.13
C CYS A 121 12.22 17.55 25.81
N LEU A 122 11.25 16.99 25.09
CA LEU A 122 9.95 16.62 25.67
C LEU A 122 10.13 15.57 26.77
N GLY A 123 10.98 14.57 26.56
CA GLY A 123 11.29 13.54 27.55
C GLY A 123 11.87 14.13 28.83
N LEU A 124 12.83 15.06 28.69
CA LEU A 124 13.40 15.80 29.82
C LEU A 124 12.34 16.66 30.52
N ALA A 125 11.44 17.31 29.78
CA ALA A 125 10.37 18.14 30.34
C ALA A 125 9.36 17.31 31.13
N VAL A 126 8.94 16.14 30.61
CA VAL A 126 8.06 15.19 31.31
C VAL A 126 8.77 14.60 32.53
N TRP A 127 10.05 14.22 32.40
CA TRP A 127 10.85 13.73 33.51
C TRP A 127 10.96 14.76 34.64
N TRP A 128 11.24 16.01 34.28
CA TRP A 128 11.27 17.13 35.21
C TRP A 128 9.90 17.35 35.87
N ALA A 129 8.83 17.40 35.08
CA ALA A 129 7.47 17.64 35.55
C ALA A 129 7.02 16.57 36.57
N THR A 130 7.22 15.29 36.25
CA THR A 130 6.91 14.19 37.18
C THR A 130 7.75 14.25 38.45
N GLY A 131 9.00 14.70 38.35
CA GLY A 131 9.89 14.92 39.49
C GLY A 131 9.44 16.06 40.41
N ILE A 132 8.93 17.16 39.85
CA ILE A 132 8.36 18.26 40.64
C ILE A 132 7.16 17.79 41.45
N TRP A 133 6.25 17.02 40.83
CA TRP A 133 5.06 16.50 41.51
C TRP A 133 5.40 15.44 42.57
N ALA A 134 6.33 14.52 42.29
CA ALA A 134 6.79 13.56 43.30
C ALA A 134 7.45 14.24 44.52
N ASN A 135 8.19 15.34 44.30
CA ASN A 135 8.83 16.09 45.38
C ASN A 135 7.88 17.04 46.13
N ALA A 136 6.66 17.28 45.61
CA ALA A 136 5.65 18.11 46.24
C ALA A 136 4.72 17.31 47.18
N ALA A 137 5.05 16.05 47.46
CA ALA A 137 4.26 15.17 48.30
C ALA A 137 4.04 15.73 49.71
N PRO A 138 2.85 15.54 50.31
CA PRO A 138 2.58 15.97 51.68
C PRO A 138 3.55 15.30 52.67
N ALA A 139 4.07 16.05 53.65
CA ALA A 139 4.93 15.47 54.69
C ALA A 139 4.17 14.61 55.71
N SER A 140 2.85 14.78 55.82
CA SER A 140 2.02 14.10 56.81
C SER A 140 1.43 12.79 56.25
N PRO A 141 1.59 11.64 56.94
CA PRO A 141 1.07 10.36 56.48
C PRO A 141 -0.44 10.34 56.24
N ARG A 142 -1.22 11.08 57.05
CA ARG A 142 -2.68 11.21 56.88
C ARG A 142 -3.06 11.87 55.55
N TRP A 143 -2.30 12.89 55.15
CA TRP A 143 -2.54 13.61 53.90
C TRP A 143 -2.05 12.82 52.70
N GLN A 144 -0.96 12.07 52.83
CA GLN A 144 -0.53 11.12 51.81
C GLN A 144 -1.59 10.03 51.57
N ALA A 145 -2.17 9.47 52.64
CA ALA A 145 -3.26 8.50 52.53
C ALA A 145 -4.51 9.10 51.87
N ALA A 146 -4.89 10.33 52.23
CA ALA A 146 -6.01 11.03 51.60
C ALA A 146 -5.78 11.27 50.10
N VAL A 147 -4.57 11.69 49.70
CA VAL A 147 -4.19 11.86 48.29
C VAL A 147 -4.18 10.52 47.56
N GLY A 148 -3.72 9.44 48.21
CA GLY A 148 -3.82 8.08 47.67
C GLY A 148 -5.26 7.65 47.42
N GLY A 149 -6.16 7.91 48.36
CA GLY A 149 -7.60 7.66 48.18
C GLY A 149 -8.20 8.46 47.03
N ALA A 150 -7.83 9.73 46.90
CA ALA A 150 -8.23 10.57 45.77
C ALA A 150 -7.67 10.05 44.43
N ALA A 151 -6.44 9.55 44.41
CA ALA A 151 -5.85 8.91 43.23
C ALA A 151 -6.62 7.65 42.82
N CYS A 152 -7.04 6.82 43.79
CA CYS A 152 -7.87 5.65 43.53
C CYS A 152 -9.24 6.02 42.96
N LEU A 153 -9.89 7.06 43.49
CA LEU A 153 -11.18 7.56 42.97
C LEU A 153 -11.05 8.11 41.55
N ALA A 154 -10.04 8.96 41.30
CA ALA A 154 -9.75 9.46 39.96
C ALA A 154 -9.43 8.32 38.99
N GLY A 155 -8.68 7.31 39.44
CA GLY A 155 -8.37 6.10 38.68
C GLY A 155 -9.63 5.30 38.33
N GLY A 156 -10.54 5.13 39.29
CA GLY A 156 -11.83 4.48 39.07
C GLY A 156 -12.68 5.21 38.03
N LEU A 157 -12.73 6.55 38.07
CA LEU A 157 -13.42 7.36 37.06
C LEU A 157 -12.78 7.25 35.67
N ALA A 158 -11.45 7.26 35.60
CA ALA A 158 -10.73 7.07 34.35
C ALA A 158 -10.99 5.67 33.76
N VAL A 159 -10.97 4.62 34.59
CA VAL A 159 -11.30 3.25 34.16
C VAL A 159 -12.74 3.15 33.68
N ALA A 160 -13.68 3.77 34.40
CA ALA A 160 -15.09 3.81 34.01
C ALA A 160 -15.28 4.47 32.63
N ASP A 161 -14.68 5.65 32.40
CA ASP A 161 -14.71 6.35 31.11
C ASP A 161 -14.04 5.54 29.99
N VAL A 162 -12.91 4.89 30.27
CA VAL A 162 -12.26 3.99 29.30
C VAL A 162 -13.23 2.88 28.90
N GLY A 163 -13.80 2.17 29.86
CA GLY A 163 -14.68 1.02 29.58
C GLY A 163 -15.96 1.38 28.83
N ASP A 164 -16.49 2.58 29.05
CA ASP A 164 -17.59 3.16 28.26
C ASP A 164 -17.19 3.37 26.81
N ARG A 165 -16.03 4.00 26.58
CA ARG A 165 -15.52 4.29 25.23
C ARG A 165 -15.08 3.07 24.43
N ILE A 166 -14.64 2.01 25.10
CA ILE A 166 -14.28 0.74 24.47
C ILE A 166 -15.44 -0.27 24.47
N GLU A 167 -16.67 0.20 24.72
CA GLU A 167 -17.92 -0.57 24.62
C GLU A 167 -17.94 -1.83 25.49
N ARG A 168 -17.34 -1.76 26.69
CA ARG A 168 -17.40 -2.86 27.67
C ARG A 168 -18.53 -2.74 28.67
N TRP A 169 -19.00 -1.53 28.91
CA TRP A 169 -20.17 -1.20 29.73
C TRP A 169 -20.68 0.18 29.30
N ASP A 170 -21.91 0.54 29.68
CA ASP A 170 -22.46 1.88 29.41
C ASP A 170 -22.55 2.68 30.71
N LEU A 171 -22.09 3.93 30.67
CA LEU A 171 -22.30 4.88 31.76
C LEU A 171 -23.60 5.66 31.54
N PRO A 172 -24.46 5.78 32.56
CA PRO A 172 -25.73 6.50 32.43
C PRO A 172 -25.57 8.04 32.38
N TYR A 173 -24.33 8.54 32.39
CA TYR A 173 -24.01 9.98 32.39
C TYR A 173 -22.70 10.26 31.65
N ASN A 174 -22.58 11.47 31.11
CA ASN A 174 -21.33 11.94 30.51
C ASN A 174 -20.32 12.30 31.60
N THR A 175 -19.18 11.62 31.62
CA THR A 175 -18.03 11.92 32.48
C THR A 175 -17.45 13.30 32.12
N PRO A 176 -17.18 14.18 33.11
CA PRO A 176 -16.44 15.42 32.86
C PRO A 176 -14.99 15.11 32.46
N GLY A 177 -14.68 15.20 31.17
CA GLY A 177 -13.35 14.88 30.62
C GLY A 177 -13.32 13.58 29.83
N ALA A 178 -12.14 13.13 29.42
CA ALA A 178 -11.97 11.87 28.70
C ALA A 178 -10.56 11.28 28.88
N ALA A 179 -10.47 9.97 29.04
CA ALA A 179 -9.22 9.21 29.12
C ALA A 179 -8.70 8.78 27.73
N ARG A 180 -8.61 9.74 26.80
CA ARG A 180 -8.35 9.46 25.37
C ARG A 180 -6.96 8.89 25.09
N SER A 181 -5.96 9.26 25.88
CA SER A 181 -4.61 8.72 25.70
C SER A 181 -4.55 7.26 26.15
N THR A 182 -5.30 6.90 27.20
CA THR A 182 -5.46 5.51 27.62
C THR A 182 -6.24 4.67 26.60
N VAL A 183 -7.37 5.18 26.10
CA VAL A 183 -8.15 4.50 25.03
C VAL A 183 -7.26 4.23 23.82
N MET A 184 -6.54 5.24 23.33
CA MET A 184 -5.59 5.09 22.22
C MET A 184 -4.52 4.03 22.52
N ALA A 185 -3.96 4.00 23.73
CA ALA A 185 -2.96 3.00 24.12
C ALA A 185 -3.53 1.57 24.01
N ILE A 186 -4.79 1.38 24.45
CA ILE A 186 -5.51 0.11 24.37
C ILE A 186 -5.74 -0.26 22.90
N ASP A 187 -6.19 0.68 22.06
CA ASP A 187 -6.43 0.44 20.64
C ASP A 187 -5.15 0.02 19.91
N LYS A 188 -4.01 0.67 20.19
CA LYS A 188 -2.71 0.26 19.63
C LYS A 188 -2.30 -1.14 20.08
N LEU A 189 -2.51 -1.50 21.35
CA LEU A 189 -2.22 -2.84 21.85
C LEU A 189 -3.12 -3.90 21.23
N GLN A 190 -4.41 -3.61 21.08
CA GLN A 190 -5.36 -4.50 20.41
C GLN A 190 -5.01 -4.68 18.93
N THR A 191 -4.66 -3.59 18.23
CA THR A 191 -4.19 -3.62 16.84
C THR A 191 -2.92 -4.46 16.69
N ALA A 192 -1.95 -4.30 17.58
CA ALA A 192 -0.72 -5.10 17.57
C ALA A 192 -1.01 -6.61 17.78
N ARG A 193 -1.85 -6.95 18.76
CA ARG A 193 -2.27 -8.35 19.00
C ARG A 193 -3.07 -8.94 17.83
N ALA A 194 -3.94 -8.16 17.21
CA ALA A 194 -4.67 -8.58 16.02
C ALA A 194 -3.70 -8.83 14.86
N THR A 195 -2.75 -7.93 14.63
CA THR A 195 -1.73 -8.05 13.58
C THR A 195 -0.83 -9.29 13.79
N LEU A 196 -0.46 -9.62 15.03
CA LEU A 196 0.31 -10.84 15.32
C LEU A 196 -0.49 -12.11 15.02
N ARG A 197 -1.78 -12.16 15.39
CA ARG A 197 -2.66 -13.29 15.07
C ARG A 197 -2.88 -13.41 13.56
N ASP A 198 -3.04 -12.28 12.90
CA ASP A 198 -3.18 -12.18 11.45
C ASP A 198 -1.94 -12.71 10.72
N LEU A 199 -0.75 -12.34 11.20
CA LEU A 199 0.52 -12.84 10.68
C LEU A 199 0.64 -14.36 10.83
N GLN A 200 0.29 -14.91 12.00
CA GLN A 200 0.30 -16.36 12.21
C GLN A 200 -0.66 -17.09 11.26
N ALA A 201 -1.86 -16.55 11.05
CA ALA A 201 -2.83 -17.10 10.12
C ALA A 201 -2.32 -17.02 8.67
N PHE A 202 -1.68 -15.91 8.31
CA PHE A 202 -1.06 -15.72 7.00
C PHE A 202 0.09 -16.70 6.75
N GLU A 203 0.99 -16.89 7.72
CA GLU A 203 2.10 -17.87 7.61
C GLU A 203 1.58 -19.30 7.41
N ALA A 204 0.52 -19.68 8.13
CA ALA A 204 -0.13 -20.98 7.94
C ALA A 204 -0.76 -21.11 6.53
N ALA A 205 -1.39 -20.05 6.02
CA ALA A 205 -1.94 -20.03 4.67
C ALA A 205 -0.84 -20.08 3.60
N ALA A 206 0.27 -19.36 3.79
CA ALA A 206 1.42 -19.37 2.88
C ALA A 206 2.05 -20.76 2.80
N ALA A 207 2.19 -21.44 3.93
CA ALA A 207 2.70 -22.82 4.01
C ALA A 207 1.77 -23.85 3.36
N SER A 208 0.46 -23.57 3.26
CA SER A 208 -0.50 -24.43 2.58
C SER A 208 -0.57 -24.10 1.09
N ASP A 209 0.18 -24.84 0.28
CA ASP A 209 0.16 -24.68 -1.18
C ASP A 209 -0.42 -25.92 -1.87
N PRO A 210 -1.60 -25.81 -2.53
CA PRO A 210 -2.23 -26.95 -3.21
C PRO A 210 -1.45 -27.42 -4.44
N PHE A 211 -0.53 -26.61 -4.97
CA PHE A 211 0.28 -26.93 -6.14
C PHE A 211 1.70 -27.37 -5.80
N ALA A 212 2.10 -27.33 -4.52
CA ALA A 212 3.45 -27.73 -4.10
C ALA A 212 3.78 -29.16 -4.54
N GLY A 213 4.91 -29.31 -5.22
CA GLY A 213 5.41 -30.60 -5.72
C GLY A 213 4.56 -31.24 -6.82
N THR A 214 3.63 -30.50 -7.43
CA THR A 214 2.84 -30.99 -8.57
C THR A 214 3.69 -30.91 -9.86
N PRO A 215 4.01 -32.03 -10.52
CA PRO A 215 4.76 -32.00 -11.77
C PRO A 215 3.87 -31.61 -12.96
N GLY A 216 4.46 -31.11 -14.04
CA GLY A 216 3.73 -30.86 -15.30
C GLY A 216 2.75 -29.70 -15.27
N LEU A 217 2.98 -28.70 -14.40
CA LEU A 217 2.18 -27.47 -14.41
C LEU A 217 2.45 -26.65 -15.67
N LEU A 218 1.44 -25.91 -16.12
CA LEU A 218 1.52 -24.97 -17.26
C LEU A 218 1.84 -25.63 -18.62
N ASP A 219 1.65 -26.94 -18.74
CA ASP A 219 1.93 -27.72 -19.96
C ASP A 219 0.98 -27.42 -21.13
N LEU A 220 -0.14 -26.74 -20.87
CA LEU A 220 -1.11 -26.35 -21.89
C LEU A 220 -0.79 -25.01 -22.56
N ILE A 221 0.28 -24.32 -22.16
CA ILE A 221 0.69 -23.04 -22.73
C ILE A 221 1.71 -23.27 -23.86
N ASP A 222 1.33 -22.86 -25.07
CA ASP A 222 2.13 -23.02 -26.29
C ASP A 222 2.84 -21.73 -26.76
N ARG A 223 2.69 -20.61 -26.04
CA ARG A 223 3.25 -19.29 -26.39
C ARG A 223 3.97 -18.62 -25.21
N ASP A 224 4.56 -17.45 -25.45
CA ASP A 224 5.00 -16.56 -24.37
C ASP A 224 3.78 -16.08 -23.56
N VAL A 225 3.95 -15.86 -22.25
CA VAL A 225 2.94 -15.29 -21.36
C VAL A 225 3.45 -13.96 -20.82
N ILE A 226 2.63 -12.92 -20.86
CA ILE A 226 2.97 -11.61 -20.31
C ILE A 226 1.85 -11.17 -19.37
N VAL A 227 2.18 -11.09 -18.08
CA VAL A 227 1.31 -10.58 -17.02
C VAL A 227 1.63 -9.10 -16.83
N VAL A 228 0.71 -8.23 -17.22
CA VAL A 228 0.87 -6.77 -17.20
C VAL A 228 0.03 -6.19 -16.06
N PHE A 229 0.69 -5.50 -15.14
CA PHE A 229 0.06 -4.62 -14.16
C PHE A 229 0.08 -3.19 -14.71
N LEU A 230 -1.09 -2.71 -15.12
CA LEU A 230 -1.31 -1.34 -15.53
C LEU A 230 -1.47 -0.45 -14.30
N GLU A 231 -0.50 0.42 -14.09
CA GLU A 231 -0.43 1.29 -12.92
C GLU A 231 -1.70 2.14 -12.75
N SER A 232 -2.30 2.10 -11.57
CA SER A 232 -3.47 2.89 -11.18
C SER A 232 -4.73 2.67 -12.03
N TYR A 233 -4.84 1.58 -12.81
CA TYR A 233 -6.01 1.26 -13.64
C TYR A 233 -7.14 0.63 -12.81
N GLY A 234 -8.07 1.46 -12.32
CA GLY A 234 -9.20 1.03 -11.49
C GLY A 234 -10.49 0.74 -12.27
N ARG A 235 -11.45 0.04 -11.62
CA ARG A 235 -12.83 -0.15 -12.11
C ARG A 235 -13.54 1.18 -12.38
N THR A 236 -13.12 2.26 -11.72
CA THR A 236 -13.57 3.63 -12.02
C THR A 236 -13.43 3.99 -13.50
N SER A 237 -12.44 3.45 -14.22
CA SER A 237 -12.26 3.63 -15.66
C SER A 237 -13.46 3.14 -16.49
N LEU A 238 -14.23 2.19 -15.94
CA LEU A 238 -15.41 1.62 -16.57
C LEU A 238 -16.72 2.17 -16.01
N ASP A 239 -16.75 2.56 -14.73
CA ASP A 239 -17.98 2.91 -14.03
C ASP A 239 -18.21 4.43 -13.90
N ASN A 240 -17.15 5.22 -13.76
CA ASN A 240 -17.26 6.67 -13.55
C ASN A 240 -17.41 7.39 -14.89
N PRO A 241 -18.49 8.17 -15.13
CA PRO A 241 -18.70 8.89 -16.38
C PRO A 241 -17.53 9.80 -16.80
N LEU A 242 -16.79 10.37 -15.85
CA LEU A 242 -15.61 11.19 -16.17
C LEU A 242 -14.53 10.41 -16.93
N TYR A 243 -14.46 9.09 -16.73
CA TYR A 243 -13.43 8.21 -17.29
C TYR A 243 -13.99 7.28 -18.38
N ALA A 244 -15.14 6.67 -18.08
CA ALA A 244 -15.79 5.69 -18.94
C ALA A 244 -16.13 6.22 -20.34
N ASP A 245 -16.45 7.52 -20.45
CA ASP A 245 -16.75 8.17 -21.73
C ASP A 245 -15.55 8.23 -22.70
N LEU A 246 -14.33 7.98 -22.21
CA LEU A 246 -13.14 7.81 -23.05
C LEU A 246 -12.67 6.36 -23.07
N HIS A 247 -12.52 5.73 -21.91
CA HIS A 247 -11.88 4.41 -21.81
C HIS A 247 -12.70 3.28 -22.42
N ARG A 248 -14.04 3.31 -22.31
CA ARG A 248 -14.90 2.28 -22.93
C ARG A 248 -14.82 2.32 -24.46
N PRO A 249 -14.94 3.49 -25.13
CA PRO A 249 -14.64 3.60 -26.56
C PRO A 249 -13.26 3.05 -26.94
N THR A 250 -12.20 3.44 -26.24
CA THR A 250 -10.83 2.94 -26.50
C THR A 250 -10.75 1.40 -26.45
N LEU A 251 -11.35 0.78 -25.43
CA LEU A 251 -11.43 -0.68 -25.30
C LEU A 251 -12.26 -1.33 -26.41
N ALA A 252 -13.41 -0.75 -26.76
CA ALA A 252 -14.29 -1.28 -27.80
C ALA A 252 -13.63 -1.24 -29.19
N GLU A 253 -12.96 -0.13 -29.51
CA GLU A 253 -12.22 0.02 -30.77
C GLU A 253 -11.02 -0.92 -30.84
N GLY A 254 -10.28 -1.05 -29.73
CA GLY A 254 -9.18 -2.02 -29.62
C GLY A 254 -9.67 -3.45 -29.80
N GLN A 255 -10.80 -3.82 -29.20
CA GLN A 255 -11.39 -5.15 -29.36
C GLN A 255 -11.66 -5.46 -30.84
N VAL A 256 -12.27 -4.54 -31.59
CA VAL A 256 -12.54 -4.73 -33.03
C VAL A 256 -11.24 -4.96 -33.82
N ARG A 257 -10.18 -4.20 -33.52
CA ARG A 257 -8.88 -4.39 -34.21
C ARG A 257 -8.22 -5.72 -33.86
N LEU A 258 -8.28 -6.14 -32.60
CA LEU A 258 -7.74 -7.43 -32.15
C LEU A 258 -8.51 -8.61 -32.76
N GLU A 259 -9.84 -8.53 -32.82
CA GLU A 259 -10.70 -9.55 -33.45
C GLU A 259 -10.42 -9.68 -34.95
N ALA A 260 -10.15 -8.56 -35.64
CA ALA A 260 -9.77 -8.56 -37.05
C ALA A 260 -8.43 -9.29 -37.30
N LEU A 261 -7.57 -9.39 -36.29
CA LEU A 261 -6.33 -10.15 -36.30
C LEU A 261 -6.51 -11.60 -35.82
N GLY A 262 -7.74 -12.03 -35.53
CA GLY A 262 -8.05 -13.37 -35.05
C GLY A 262 -7.74 -13.59 -33.56
N LEU A 263 -7.50 -12.53 -32.79
CA LEU A 263 -7.26 -12.62 -31.36
C LEU A 263 -8.59 -12.70 -30.60
N SER A 264 -8.63 -13.56 -29.59
CA SER A 264 -9.74 -13.63 -28.64
C SER A 264 -9.48 -12.73 -27.44
N THR A 265 -10.56 -12.22 -26.85
CA THR A 265 -10.51 -11.36 -25.68
C THR A 265 -11.51 -11.81 -24.62
N ALA A 266 -11.13 -11.71 -23.35
CA ALA A 266 -12.02 -11.91 -22.21
C ALA A 266 -11.69 -10.89 -21.11
N SER A 267 -12.68 -10.50 -20.30
CA SER A 267 -12.49 -9.53 -19.23
C SER A 267 -13.36 -9.80 -18.01
N GLY A 268 -12.95 -9.23 -16.87
CA GLY A 268 -13.64 -9.35 -15.59
C GLY A 268 -13.14 -8.31 -14.59
N ILE A 269 -13.48 -8.51 -13.31
CA ILE A 269 -13.12 -7.60 -12.23
C ILE A 269 -12.41 -8.36 -11.12
N LEU A 270 -11.29 -7.82 -10.64
CA LEU A 270 -10.58 -8.29 -9.47
C LEU A 270 -10.77 -7.32 -8.30
N SER A 271 -10.73 -7.82 -7.07
CA SER A 271 -10.51 -7.01 -5.87
C SER A 271 -9.02 -6.95 -5.56
N SER A 272 -8.44 -5.75 -5.58
CA SER A 272 -7.04 -5.50 -5.24
C SER A 272 -6.83 -5.46 -3.72
N PRO A 273 -5.66 -5.90 -3.21
CA PRO A 273 -5.32 -5.74 -1.80
C PRO A 273 -4.99 -4.30 -1.39
N THR A 274 -4.88 -3.37 -2.34
CA THR A 274 -4.43 -1.99 -2.10
C THR A 274 -5.22 -0.96 -2.93
N ARG A 275 -5.08 0.32 -2.57
CA ARG A 275 -5.67 1.48 -3.27
C ARG A 275 -4.73 2.67 -3.17
N GLY A 276 -4.60 3.43 -4.27
CA GLY A 276 -3.85 4.69 -4.32
C GLY A 276 -2.34 4.55 -4.17
N GLY A 277 -1.79 3.35 -4.32
CA GLY A 277 -0.36 3.06 -4.21
C GLY A 277 -0.08 1.65 -3.70
N GLN A 278 1.21 1.38 -3.46
CA GLN A 278 1.71 0.09 -2.96
C GLN A 278 1.46 -1.08 -3.92
N SER A 279 1.61 -0.86 -5.23
CA SER A 279 1.37 -1.83 -6.31
C SER A 279 2.07 -3.18 -6.14
N TRP A 280 3.24 -3.21 -5.49
CA TRP A 280 3.95 -4.46 -5.17
C TRP A 280 3.12 -5.44 -4.31
N LEU A 281 2.15 -4.95 -3.52
CA LEU A 281 1.22 -5.78 -2.74
C LEU A 281 0.23 -6.52 -3.65
N ALA A 282 -0.23 -5.87 -4.72
CA ALA A 282 -1.05 -6.48 -5.76
C ALA A 282 -0.27 -7.54 -6.54
N HIS A 283 0.97 -7.20 -6.96
CA HIS A 283 1.87 -8.15 -7.64
C HIS A 283 2.11 -9.39 -6.77
N ALA A 284 2.42 -9.18 -5.49
CA ALA A 284 2.65 -10.26 -4.54
C ALA A 284 1.41 -11.12 -4.31
N SER A 285 0.22 -10.51 -4.20
CA SER A 285 -1.04 -11.26 -4.02
C SER A 285 -1.34 -12.15 -5.22
N PHE A 286 -1.26 -11.58 -6.42
CA PHE A 286 -1.45 -12.31 -7.67
C PHE A 286 -0.43 -13.45 -7.81
N ALA A 287 0.86 -13.16 -7.61
CA ALA A 287 1.94 -14.12 -7.86
C ALA A 287 2.01 -15.22 -6.79
N ASN A 288 1.66 -14.95 -5.54
CA ASN A 288 1.71 -15.94 -4.46
C ASN A 288 0.39 -16.69 -4.29
N GLY A 289 -0.75 -16.14 -4.73
CA GLY A 289 -2.04 -16.76 -4.47
C GLY A 289 -2.45 -16.73 -3.00
N VAL A 290 -2.01 -15.70 -2.27
CA VAL A 290 -2.36 -15.41 -0.87
C VAL A 290 -2.58 -13.90 -0.72
N TRP A 291 -3.52 -13.47 0.12
CA TRP A 291 -3.88 -12.06 0.25
C TRP A 291 -2.78 -11.24 0.95
N VAL A 292 -1.97 -10.52 0.18
CA VAL A 292 -0.87 -9.67 0.66
C VAL A 292 -1.32 -8.20 0.60
N ASN A 293 -1.81 -7.66 1.72
CA ASN A 293 -2.34 -6.29 1.83
C ASN A 293 -1.59 -5.40 2.82
N SER A 294 -0.40 -5.81 3.23
CA SER A 294 0.46 -5.05 4.14
C SER A 294 1.92 -5.44 3.97
N ASP A 295 2.82 -4.57 4.40
CA ASP A 295 4.25 -4.87 4.38
C ASP A 295 4.61 -6.08 5.27
N THR A 296 3.94 -6.25 6.42
CA THR A 296 4.14 -7.43 7.27
C THR A 296 3.88 -8.72 6.52
N ARG A 297 2.74 -8.81 5.81
CA ARG A 297 2.41 -10.00 5.00
C ARG A 297 3.34 -10.14 3.79
N TYR A 298 3.77 -9.04 3.18
CA TYR A 298 4.72 -9.06 2.08
C TYR A 298 6.07 -9.65 2.50
N ARG A 299 6.64 -9.18 3.62
CA ARG A 299 7.86 -9.76 4.19
C ARG A 299 7.69 -11.22 4.59
N ALA A 300 6.55 -11.58 5.16
CA ALA A 300 6.24 -12.97 5.50
C ALA A 300 6.17 -13.86 4.25
N ALA A 301 5.58 -13.37 3.14
CA ALA A 301 5.57 -14.10 1.87
C ALA A 301 6.99 -14.30 1.32
N LEU A 302 7.83 -13.25 1.31
CA LEU A 302 9.23 -13.32 0.88
C LEU A 302 10.10 -14.26 1.73
N ALA A 303 9.77 -14.37 3.02
CA ALA A 303 10.44 -15.28 3.96
C ALA A 303 9.92 -16.72 3.87
N SER A 304 8.72 -16.93 3.32
CA SER A 304 8.11 -18.24 3.18
C SER A 304 8.79 -19.08 2.08
N GLU A 305 8.64 -20.40 2.14
CA GLU A 305 9.09 -21.32 1.10
C GLU A 305 8.08 -21.47 -0.05
N ARG A 306 7.00 -20.67 -0.05
CA ARG A 306 5.93 -20.77 -1.04
C ARG A 306 6.45 -20.38 -2.42
N GLN A 307 6.23 -21.25 -3.41
CA GLN A 307 6.60 -20.96 -4.79
C GLN A 307 5.59 -20.00 -5.43
N THR A 308 6.06 -18.82 -5.86
CA THR A 308 5.25 -17.92 -6.69
C THR A 308 4.89 -18.57 -8.04
N LEU A 309 3.95 -17.97 -8.77
CA LEU A 309 3.63 -18.32 -10.15
C LEU A 309 4.89 -18.38 -11.04
N PHE A 310 5.85 -17.48 -10.83
CA PHE A 310 7.09 -17.44 -11.61
C PHE A 310 8.06 -18.56 -11.23
N HIS A 311 8.15 -18.99 -9.96
CA HIS A 311 8.90 -20.20 -9.64
C HIS A 311 8.32 -21.42 -10.35
N LEU A 312 6.99 -21.56 -10.35
CA LEU A 312 6.31 -22.67 -11.00
C LEU A 312 6.48 -22.63 -12.52
N ALA A 313 6.41 -21.44 -13.14
CA ALA A 313 6.71 -21.26 -14.56
C ALA A 313 8.17 -21.60 -14.90
N ALA A 314 9.12 -21.18 -14.07
CA ALA A 314 10.53 -21.54 -14.25
C ALA A 314 10.74 -23.07 -14.20
N ASN A 315 10.05 -23.75 -13.27
CA ASN A 315 10.05 -25.21 -13.15
C ASN A 315 9.36 -25.91 -14.34
N ALA A 316 8.35 -25.27 -14.93
CA ALA A 316 7.69 -25.73 -16.16
C ALA A 316 8.51 -25.47 -17.45
N GLY A 317 9.71 -24.87 -17.33
CA GLY A 317 10.65 -24.68 -18.43
C GLY A 317 10.59 -23.31 -19.10
N PHE A 318 9.76 -22.38 -18.60
CA PHE A 318 9.75 -20.99 -19.10
C PHE A 318 11.02 -20.24 -18.67
N GLU A 319 11.40 -19.24 -19.46
CA GLU A 319 12.31 -18.19 -19.01
C GLU A 319 11.51 -17.09 -18.33
N THR A 320 11.70 -16.96 -17.01
CA THR A 320 10.93 -16.01 -16.20
C THR A 320 11.63 -14.69 -16.06
N ALA A 321 10.89 -13.60 -16.28
CA ALA A 321 11.44 -12.27 -16.21
C ALA A 321 10.50 -11.27 -15.53
N ALA A 322 11.07 -10.22 -14.96
CA ALA A 322 10.36 -9.04 -14.50
C ALA A 322 10.86 -7.81 -15.27
N VAL A 323 9.94 -7.02 -15.84
CA VAL A 323 10.20 -5.76 -16.52
C VAL A 323 9.61 -4.65 -15.65
N MET A 324 10.49 -3.88 -15.01
CA MET A 324 10.14 -2.94 -13.93
C MET A 324 10.75 -1.56 -14.21
N PRO A 325 10.20 -0.78 -15.17
CA PRO A 325 10.75 0.50 -15.61
C PRO A 325 10.89 1.56 -14.51
N GLN A 326 10.16 1.42 -13.40
CA GLN A 326 10.16 2.37 -12.28
C GLN A 326 11.09 1.99 -11.12
N ILE A 327 11.80 0.85 -11.22
CA ILE A 327 12.81 0.47 -10.23
C ILE A 327 14.15 1.09 -10.63
N THR A 328 14.57 2.10 -9.87
CA THR A 328 15.82 2.86 -10.08
C THR A 328 16.88 2.60 -9.00
N LEU A 329 16.60 1.68 -8.09
CA LEU A 329 17.47 1.30 -6.99
C LEU A 329 17.52 -0.22 -6.90
N ASP A 330 18.50 -0.74 -6.15
CA ASP A 330 18.63 -2.16 -5.88
C ASP A 330 17.32 -2.75 -5.35
N TRP A 331 16.89 -3.86 -5.96
CA TRP A 331 15.68 -4.60 -5.59
C TRP A 331 16.03 -6.05 -5.19
N PRO A 332 16.69 -6.24 -4.03
CA PRO A 332 17.16 -7.56 -3.59
C PRO A 332 16.03 -8.57 -3.37
N GLU A 333 14.82 -8.09 -3.05
CA GLU A 333 13.63 -8.92 -2.84
C GLU A 333 13.26 -9.74 -4.09
N SER A 334 13.58 -9.26 -5.28
CA SER A 334 13.31 -9.95 -6.56
C SER A 334 13.89 -11.36 -6.61
N SER A 335 15.03 -11.59 -5.93
CA SER A 335 15.68 -12.91 -5.84
C SER A 335 14.80 -13.98 -5.18
N ARG A 336 13.78 -13.58 -4.40
CA ARG A 336 12.82 -14.46 -3.74
C ARG A 336 11.52 -14.64 -4.53
N MET A 337 11.42 -14.11 -5.74
CA MET A 337 10.16 -14.06 -6.49
C MET A 337 10.09 -15.00 -7.69
N GLY A 338 11.17 -15.71 -8.01
CA GLY A 338 11.19 -16.74 -9.06
C GLY A 338 11.51 -16.20 -10.46
N PHE A 339 11.99 -14.96 -10.57
CA PHE A 339 12.49 -14.38 -11.81
C PHE A 339 13.93 -14.82 -12.06
N ARG A 340 14.24 -15.27 -13.29
CA ARG A 340 15.62 -15.50 -13.74
C ARG A 340 16.28 -14.24 -14.27
N THR A 341 15.48 -13.34 -14.82
CA THR A 341 15.92 -12.05 -15.34
C THR A 341 15.10 -10.94 -14.72
N VAL A 342 15.76 -9.88 -14.27
CA VAL A 342 15.10 -8.65 -13.84
C VAL A 342 15.64 -7.55 -14.74
N LEU A 343 14.75 -6.82 -15.40
CA LEU A 343 15.05 -5.63 -16.17
C LEU A 343 14.48 -4.44 -15.41
N ALA A 344 15.32 -3.80 -14.61
CA ALA A 344 15.01 -2.54 -13.94
C ALA A 344 15.16 -1.37 -14.92
N ALA A 345 14.94 -0.13 -14.46
CA ALA A 345 14.94 1.07 -15.32
C ALA A 345 16.19 1.15 -16.24
N ASP A 346 17.38 1.01 -15.64
CA ASP A 346 18.67 1.15 -16.33
C ASP A 346 18.94 0.01 -17.34
N ASP A 347 18.34 -1.16 -17.12
CA ASP A 347 18.50 -2.33 -18.00
C ASP A 347 17.69 -2.20 -19.31
N LEU A 348 16.72 -1.28 -19.36
CA LEU A 348 15.84 -1.11 -20.52
C LEU A 348 16.47 -0.24 -21.61
N GLY A 349 17.57 0.47 -21.32
CA GLY A 349 18.32 1.27 -22.30
C GLY A 349 17.54 2.45 -22.86
N TYR A 350 16.75 3.12 -22.02
CA TYR A 350 16.05 4.36 -22.38
C TYR A 350 17.00 5.54 -22.27
N GLU A 351 17.19 6.28 -23.36
CA GLU A 351 18.05 7.47 -23.43
C GLU A 351 17.24 8.78 -23.55
N GLY A 352 15.90 8.66 -23.53
CA GLY A 352 15.02 9.83 -23.54
C GLY A 352 14.89 10.51 -22.17
N LEU A 353 14.17 11.62 -22.14
CA LEU A 353 13.89 12.39 -20.93
C LEU A 353 12.77 11.72 -20.10
N ASN A 354 12.95 11.70 -18.79
CA ASN A 354 11.91 11.26 -17.86
C ASN A 354 10.65 12.14 -17.94
N PHE A 355 9.50 11.50 -17.79
CA PHE A 355 8.18 12.13 -17.61
C PHE A 355 7.98 12.43 -16.12
N ASN A 356 8.74 13.38 -15.59
CA ASN A 356 8.87 13.68 -14.16
C ASN A 356 9.34 12.46 -13.35
N TRP A 357 8.42 11.82 -12.61
CA TRP A 357 8.70 10.64 -11.79
C TRP A 357 8.63 9.34 -12.59
N VAL A 358 8.02 9.38 -13.77
CA VAL A 358 7.99 8.25 -14.71
C VAL A 358 9.26 8.28 -15.54
N THR A 359 10.04 7.21 -15.47
CA THR A 359 11.35 7.12 -16.14
C THR A 359 11.20 7.09 -17.66
N MET A 360 10.22 6.33 -18.17
CA MET A 360 9.99 6.13 -19.60
C MET A 360 8.52 5.79 -19.90
N PRO A 361 8.02 6.09 -21.12
CA PRO A 361 6.68 5.69 -21.53
C PRO A 361 6.52 4.18 -21.74
N ASP A 362 5.29 3.69 -21.56
CA ASP A 362 4.96 2.25 -21.62
C ASP A 362 5.26 1.66 -23.01
N GLN A 363 5.10 2.44 -24.10
CA GLN A 363 5.52 2.01 -25.45
C GLN A 363 7.01 1.67 -25.50
N PHE A 364 7.88 2.46 -24.85
CA PHE A 364 9.30 2.13 -24.80
C PHE A 364 9.53 0.87 -23.97
N THR A 365 8.87 0.73 -22.82
CA THR A 365 8.96 -0.48 -21.98
C THR A 365 8.60 -1.75 -22.76
N TYR A 366 7.52 -1.73 -23.56
CA TYR A 366 7.14 -2.86 -24.39
C TYR A 366 8.12 -3.12 -25.54
N ALA A 367 8.64 -2.07 -26.18
CA ALA A 367 9.65 -2.21 -27.23
C ALA A 367 10.96 -2.82 -26.68
N ALA A 368 11.40 -2.38 -25.49
CA ALA A 368 12.57 -2.92 -24.80
C ALA A 368 12.35 -4.38 -24.36
N LEU A 369 11.16 -4.72 -23.85
CA LEU A 369 10.77 -6.09 -23.53
C LEU A 369 10.96 -7.01 -24.74
N ASP A 370 10.42 -6.64 -25.90
CA ASP A 370 10.57 -7.45 -27.11
C ASP A 370 12.03 -7.59 -27.53
N ARG A 371 12.74 -6.46 -27.57
CA ARG A 371 14.14 -6.39 -27.98
C ARG A 371 15.03 -7.28 -27.12
N ILE A 372 14.77 -7.37 -25.82
CA ILE A 372 15.65 -8.06 -24.87
C ILE A 372 15.18 -9.51 -24.63
N LEU A 373 13.87 -9.74 -24.46
CA LEU A 373 13.34 -11.02 -23.97
C LEU A 373 12.62 -11.85 -25.04
N ARG A 374 12.17 -11.24 -26.15
CA ARG A 374 11.34 -11.92 -27.16
C ARG A 374 11.94 -11.99 -28.57
N GLN A 375 13.26 -12.02 -28.68
CA GLN A 375 13.96 -12.23 -29.96
C GLN A 375 13.58 -13.56 -30.62
N GLN A 376 13.68 -13.64 -31.95
CA GLN A 376 13.43 -14.87 -32.71
C GLN A 376 14.53 -15.92 -32.44
N GLY A 377 14.18 -17.21 -32.55
CA GLY A 377 15.13 -18.32 -32.40
C GLY A 377 15.45 -18.74 -30.96
N ARG A 378 14.72 -18.24 -29.97
CA ARG A 378 14.82 -18.69 -28.57
C ARG A 378 14.43 -20.17 -28.42
N SER A 379 15.14 -20.87 -27.54
CA SER A 379 14.86 -22.27 -27.22
C SER A 379 13.71 -22.47 -26.23
N LYS A 380 13.30 -21.40 -25.52
CA LYS A 380 12.27 -21.43 -24.48
C LYS A 380 11.32 -20.24 -24.60
N LYS A 381 10.06 -20.49 -24.24
CA LYS A 381 9.02 -19.47 -24.10
C LYS A 381 9.29 -18.63 -22.86
N ALA A 382 8.89 -17.36 -22.90
CA ALA A 382 9.03 -16.44 -21.79
C ALA A 382 7.74 -16.40 -20.94
N PHE A 383 7.90 -16.19 -19.65
CA PHE A 383 6.81 -15.88 -18.71
C PHE A 383 7.18 -14.61 -17.95
N ILE A 384 6.60 -13.50 -18.35
CA ILE A 384 7.08 -12.17 -18.02
C ILE A 384 6.07 -11.44 -17.15
N GLN A 385 6.52 -10.82 -16.06
CA GLN A 385 5.79 -9.77 -15.37
C GLN A 385 6.20 -8.40 -15.92
N VAL A 386 5.25 -7.51 -16.16
CA VAL A 386 5.49 -6.11 -16.51
C VAL A 386 4.69 -5.25 -15.54
N ALA A 387 5.34 -4.26 -14.92
CA ALA A 387 4.65 -3.23 -14.14
C ALA A 387 4.82 -1.89 -14.86
N THR A 388 3.76 -1.35 -15.44
CA THR A 388 3.86 -0.13 -16.24
C THR A 388 3.95 1.13 -15.38
N GLY A 389 4.28 2.27 -15.98
CA GLY A 389 4.53 3.50 -15.23
C GLY A 389 3.80 4.73 -15.76
N SER A 390 3.36 4.75 -17.01
CA SER A 390 2.85 5.97 -17.67
C SER A 390 1.59 6.55 -17.04
N SER A 391 0.81 5.73 -16.34
CA SER A 391 -0.38 6.13 -15.59
C SER A 391 -0.13 6.33 -14.09
N HIS A 392 1.13 6.45 -13.65
CA HIS A 392 1.48 6.85 -12.29
C HIS A 392 1.25 8.36 -12.07
N ALA A 393 0.93 8.75 -10.84
CA ALA A 393 0.92 10.16 -10.44
C ALA A 393 2.30 10.81 -10.72
N PRO A 394 2.37 12.07 -11.22
CA PRO A 394 1.33 13.09 -11.21
C PRO A 394 0.41 13.12 -12.45
N TRP A 395 0.45 12.11 -13.31
CA TRP A 395 -0.31 12.00 -14.58
C TRP A 395 0.00 13.08 -15.61
N VAL A 396 1.15 13.75 -15.48
CA VAL A 396 1.64 14.72 -16.46
C VAL A 396 3.15 14.65 -16.64
N PRO A 397 3.66 14.94 -17.85
CA PRO A 397 2.89 15.02 -19.09
C PRO A 397 2.35 13.63 -19.52
N VAL A 398 1.30 13.62 -20.33
CA VAL A 398 0.75 12.38 -20.89
C VAL A 398 1.39 12.16 -22.27
N PRO A 399 2.06 11.02 -22.52
CA PRO A 399 2.62 10.74 -23.84
C PRO A 399 1.52 10.52 -24.88
N THR A 400 1.87 10.62 -26.16
CA THR A 400 1.02 10.18 -27.27
C THR A 400 1.66 9.00 -27.98
N LEU A 401 0.86 8.10 -28.57
CA LEU A 401 1.42 6.97 -29.32
C LEU A 401 2.30 7.43 -30.48
N VAL A 402 3.46 6.79 -30.62
CA VAL A 402 4.34 6.92 -31.79
C VAL A 402 4.40 5.60 -32.57
N PRO A 403 4.76 5.61 -33.87
CA PRO A 403 5.03 4.38 -34.61
C PRO A 403 6.12 3.54 -33.96
N TRP A 404 5.91 2.23 -33.85
CA TRP A 404 6.81 1.30 -33.15
C TRP A 404 8.24 1.27 -33.71
N ASP A 405 8.39 1.45 -35.03
CA ASP A 405 9.66 1.49 -35.75
C ASP A 405 10.46 2.77 -35.53
N ARG A 406 9.85 3.80 -34.91
CA ARG A 406 10.47 5.11 -34.64
C ARG A 406 10.92 5.28 -33.18
N ILE A 407 10.67 4.29 -32.33
CA ILE A 407 10.97 4.38 -30.89
C ILE A 407 12.48 4.40 -30.61
N GLU A 408 13.25 3.58 -31.32
CA GLU A 408 14.72 3.49 -31.21
C GLU A 408 15.23 3.45 -29.75
N ASP A 409 15.91 4.51 -29.29
CA ASP A 409 16.45 4.69 -27.93
C ASP A 409 15.51 5.47 -26.98
N GLY A 410 14.36 5.92 -27.50
CA GLY A 410 13.35 6.67 -26.76
C GLY A 410 13.46 8.19 -26.86
N ALA A 411 14.46 8.74 -27.56
CA ALA A 411 14.63 10.20 -27.70
C ALA A 411 13.45 10.89 -28.41
N ILE A 412 12.66 10.15 -29.21
CA ILE A 412 11.44 10.66 -29.85
C ILE A 412 10.40 11.20 -28.86
N PHE A 413 10.46 10.77 -27.60
CA PHE A 413 9.54 11.19 -26.55
C PHE A 413 9.96 12.50 -25.84
N ASN A 414 11.16 13.04 -26.11
CA ASN A 414 11.72 14.19 -25.38
C ASN A 414 10.84 15.44 -25.45
N ASP A 415 10.26 15.72 -26.62
CA ASP A 415 9.37 16.86 -26.81
C ASP A 415 8.09 16.71 -25.97
N MET A 416 7.59 15.48 -25.80
CA MET A 416 6.41 15.20 -24.97
C MET A 416 6.74 15.27 -23.48
N ALA A 417 7.93 14.80 -23.07
CA ALA A 417 8.38 14.78 -21.68
C ALA A 417 8.50 16.20 -21.07
N THR A 418 8.70 17.21 -21.91
CA THR A 418 8.80 18.63 -21.50
C THR A 418 7.58 19.46 -21.86
N ALA A 419 6.55 18.84 -22.45
CA ALA A 419 5.32 19.52 -22.85
C ALA A 419 4.36 19.73 -21.66
N GLY A 420 3.50 20.75 -21.80
CA GLY A 420 2.35 20.93 -20.91
C GLY A 420 2.67 21.58 -19.56
N ASP A 421 1.70 21.47 -18.66
CA ASP A 421 1.76 22.11 -17.34
C ASP A 421 2.55 21.29 -16.33
N THR A 422 3.21 21.99 -15.41
CA THR A 422 3.98 21.32 -14.34
C THR A 422 3.07 20.56 -13.37
N PRO A 423 3.60 19.53 -12.67
CA PRO A 423 2.86 18.86 -11.61
C PRO A 423 2.28 19.83 -10.57
N GLN A 424 3.03 20.86 -10.15
CA GLN A 424 2.52 21.81 -9.15
C GLN A 424 1.33 22.64 -9.68
N ALA A 425 1.28 22.94 -10.98
CA ALA A 425 0.19 23.69 -11.58
C ALA A 425 -1.09 22.84 -11.67
N VAL A 426 -0.96 21.58 -12.07
CA VAL A 426 -2.08 20.63 -12.17
C VAL A 426 -2.66 20.30 -10.79
N TRP A 427 -1.79 20.02 -9.81
CA TRP A 427 -2.21 19.57 -8.48
C TRP A 427 -2.86 20.64 -7.59
N ARG A 428 -2.95 21.89 -8.07
CA ARG A 428 -3.75 22.95 -7.43
C ARG A 428 -5.25 22.80 -7.67
N ASP A 429 -5.66 22.02 -8.67
CA ASP A 429 -7.06 21.84 -9.06
C ASP A 429 -7.39 20.34 -9.19
N ARG A 430 -8.33 19.88 -8.36
CA ARG A 430 -8.73 18.47 -8.31
C ARG A 430 -9.35 17.99 -9.62
N ASP A 431 -10.06 18.84 -10.35
CA ASP A 431 -10.69 18.46 -11.61
C ASP A 431 -9.67 18.35 -12.73
N ARG A 432 -8.63 19.20 -12.71
CA ARG A 432 -7.48 19.06 -13.61
C ARG A 432 -6.69 17.78 -13.35
N VAL A 433 -6.46 17.43 -12.08
CA VAL A 433 -5.83 16.14 -11.72
C VAL A 433 -6.64 14.96 -12.28
N ARG A 434 -7.97 14.96 -12.12
CA ARG A 434 -8.84 13.91 -12.65
C ARG A 434 -8.80 13.86 -14.17
N ALA A 435 -8.79 15.01 -14.85
CA ALA A 435 -8.69 15.06 -16.31
C ALA A 435 -7.36 14.49 -16.82
N GLN A 436 -6.25 14.74 -16.13
CA GLN A 436 -4.94 14.18 -16.50
C GLN A 436 -4.85 12.68 -16.21
N TYR A 437 -5.39 12.21 -15.07
CA TYR A 437 -5.54 10.78 -14.79
C TYR A 437 -6.33 10.05 -15.89
N ARG A 438 -7.45 10.63 -16.33
CA ARG A 438 -8.26 10.11 -17.45
C ARG A 438 -7.40 9.88 -18.70
N LEU A 439 -6.61 10.87 -19.09
CA LEU A 439 -5.77 10.81 -20.29
C LEU A 439 -4.59 9.83 -20.13
N ALA A 440 -3.96 9.79 -18.96
CA ALA A 440 -2.83 8.90 -18.69
C ALA A 440 -3.23 7.41 -18.72
N VAL A 441 -4.37 7.06 -18.11
CA VAL A 441 -4.93 5.70 -18.20
C VAL A 441 -5.33 5.36 -19.63
N ASP A 442 -5.88 6.32 -20.37
CA ASP A 442 -6.24 6.10 -21.77
C ASP A 442 -5.01 5.81 -22.63
N TYR A 443 -3.92 6.57 -22.47
CA TYR A 443 -2.64 6.27 -23.12
C TYR A 443 -2.13 4.87 -22.79
N ALA A 444 -2.14 4.47 -21.51
CA ALA A 444 -1.71 3.14 -21.09
C ALA A 444 -2.54 2.02 -21.75
N LEU A 445 -3.87 2.19 -21.84
CA LEU A 445 -4.75 1.27 -22.56
C LEU A 445 -4.44 1.24 -24.06
N GLN A 446 -4.28 2.38 -24.70
CA GLN A 446 -3.90 2.47 -26.11
C GLN A 446 -2.55 1.78 -26.39
N ALA A 447 -1.57 1.95 -25.50
CA ALA A 447 -0.23 1.36 -25.64
C ALA A 447 -0.26 -0.17 -25.59
N ILE A 448 -0.96 -0.76 -24.61
CA ILE A 448 -1.05 -2.23 -24.50
C ILE A 448 -1.90 -2.85 -25.62
N LEU A 449 -2.96 -2.17 -26.07
CA LEU A 449 -3.77 -2.63 -27.21
C LEU A 449 -2.96 -2.57 -28.51
N SER A 450 -2.25 -1.47 -28.75
CA SER A 450 -1.33 -1.33 -29.89
C SER A 450 -0.20 -2.37 -29.86
N TYR A 451 0.30 -2.71 -28.67
CA TYR A 451 1.29 -3.78 -28.50
C TYR A 451 0.71 -5.16 -28.85
N ALA A 452 -0.50 -5.46 -28.42
CA ALA A 452 -1.20 -6.69 -28.79
C ALA A 452 -1.43 -6.78 -30.31
N GLU A 453 -1.85 -5.67 -30.94
CA GLU A 453 -2.04 -5.57 -32.39
C GLU A 453 -0.74 -5.83 -33.16
N LYS A 454 0.38 -5.25 -32.70
CA LYS A 454 1.72 -5.45 -33.30
C LYS A 454 2.13 -6.94 -33.36
N HIS A 455 1.59 -7.78 -32.47
CA HIS A 455 1.91 -9.20 -32.38
C HIS A 455 0.80 -10.12 -32.91
N GLY A 456 -0.16 -9.63 -33.68
CA GLY A 456 -1.27 -10.42 -34.20
C GLY A 456 -0.87 -11.73 -34.90
N ASP A 457 0.26 -11.74 -35.61
CA ASP A 457 0.75 -12.94 -36.33
C ASP A 457 1.28 -14.04 -35.39
N GLU A 458 1.91 -13.65 -34.27
CA GLU A 458 2.42 -14.56 -33.25
C GLU A 458 2.12 -14.02 -31.84
N PRO A 459 0.85 -14.10 -31.42
CA PRO A 459 0.41 -13.41 -30.22
C PRO A 459 0.88 -14.15 -28.96
N PRO A 460 1.44 -13.44 -27.97
CA PRO A 460 1.58 -13.97 -26.63
C PRO A 460 0.19 -14.12 -25.97
N LEU A 461 0.13 -14.86 -24.87
CA LEU A 461 -0.99 -14.76 -23.94
C LEU A 461 -0.76 -13.55 -23.02
N LEU A 462 -1.53 -12.48 -23.23
CA LEU A 462 -1.50 -11.29 -22.40
C LEU A 462 -2.54 -11.40 -21.30
N VAL A 463 -2.13 -11.19 -20.05
CA VAL A 463 -3.04 -11.01 -18.91
C VAL A 463 -2.79 -9.61 -18.35
N VAL A 464 -3.68 -8.68 -18.69
CA VAL A 464 -3.55 -7.25 -18.40
C VAL A 464 -4.51 -6.88 -17.29
N MET A 465 -4.04 -6.32 -16.19
CA MET A 465 -4.90 -5.95 -15.07
C MET A 465 -4.45 -4.64 -14.44
N GLY A 466 -5.37 -3.96 -13.75
CA GLY A 466 -4.95 -2.93 -12.80
C GLY A 466 -4.25 -3.53 -11.58
N ASP A 467 -3.25 -2.84 -11.07
CA ASP A 467 -2.69 -3.13 -9.75
C ASP A 467 -3.62 -2.62 -8.62
N HIS A 468 -4.13 -1.40 -8.75
CA HIS A 468 -5.06 -0.76 -7.84
C HIS A 468 -5.79 0.42 -8.49
N GLN A 469 -6.87 0.89 -7.86
CA GLN A 469 -7.46 2.19 -8.24
C GLN A 469 -6.57 3.34 -7.78
N ALA A 470 -6.69 4.50 -8.43
CA ALA A 470 -6.12 5.76 -7.91
C ALA A 470 -6.71 6.12 -6.53
N ALA A 471 -6.11 7.10 -5.84
CA ALA A 471 -6.62 7.58 -4.55
C ALA A 471 -8.08 8.05 -4.66
N GLY A 472 -8.88 7.88 -3.60
CA GLY A 472 -10.34 8.06 -3.65
C GLY A 472 -10.82 9.43 -4.15
N PHE A 473 -10.05 10.50 -3.94
CA PHE A 473 -10.42 11.81 -4.48
C PHE A 473 -10.31 11.89 -6.01
N VAL A 474 -9.41 11.11 -6.62
CA VAL A 474 -9.23 10.96 -8.06
C VAL A 474 -10.24 9.93 -8.56
N ALA A 475 -10.19 8.70 -8.06
CA ALA A 475 -11.06 7.62 -8.53
C ALA A 475 -12.56 7.91 -8.34
N GLN A 476 -12.92 8.73 -7.34
CA GLN A 476 -14.32 8.97 -6.91
C GLN A 476 -15.06 7.66 -6.59
N ASP A 477 -14.31 6.69 -6.06
CA ASP A 477 -14.79 5.36 -5.72
C ASP A 477 -13.88 4.81 -4.61
N ASP A 478 -14.50 4.17 -3.61
CA ASP A 478 -13.81 3.57 -2.46
C ASP A 478 -13.59 2.06 -2.63
N ARG A 479 -14.21 1.44 -3.65
CA ARG A 479 -13.99 0.02 -3.96
C ARG A 479 -12.52 -0.22 -4.34
N PRO A 480 -11.91 -1.35 -3.96
CA PRO A 480 -10.57 -1.72 -4.41
C PRO A 480 -10.57 -2.46 -5.76
N ASP A 481 -11.64 -2.32 -6.54
CA ASP A 481 -11.86 -3.14 -7.72
C ASP A 481 -11.03 -2.65 -8.92
N VAL A 482 -10.46 -3.58 -9.67
CA VAL A 482 -9.64 -3.33 -10.86
C VAL A 482 -10.08 -4.24 -12.02
N PRO A 483 -10.04 -3.79 -13.29
CA PRO A 483 -10.32 -4.67 -14.41
C PRO A 483 -9.17 -5.66 -14.65
N ILE A 484 -9.51 -6.82 -15.19
CA ILE A 484 -8.58 -7.79 -15.79
C ILE A 484 -9.07 -8.09 -17.21
N HIS A 485 -8.11 -8.15 -18.14
CA HIS A 485 -8.29 -8.48 -19.55
C HIS A 485 -7.34 -9.61 -19.93
N VAL A 486 -7.80 -10.57 -20.70
CA VAL A 486 -7.00 -11.65 -21.28
C VAL A 486 -7.10 -11.53 -22.80
N ILE A 487 -5.96 -11.44 -23.48
CA ILE A 487 -5.87 -11.25 -24.92
C ILE A 487 -4.90 -12.29 -25.48
N GLY A 488 -5.27 -13.00 -26.54
CA GLY A 488 -4.39 -13.97 -27.18
C GLY A 488 -5.12 -15.01 -28.04
N PRO A 489 -4.49 -16.17 -28.30
CA PRO A 489 -5.12 -17.28 -29.02
C PRO A 489 -6.39 -17.79 -28.33
N ALA A 490 -7.42 -18.11 -29.13
CA ALA A 490 -8.71 -18.60 -28.63
C ALA A 490 -8.59 -19.76 -27.64
N HIS A 491 -7.77 -20.78 -27.95
CA HIS A 491 -7.62 -21.97 -27.11
C HIS A 491 -7.02 -21.71 -25.73
N LEU A 492 -6.35 -20.56 -25.53
CA LEU A 492 -5.85 -20.12 -24.23
C LEU A 492 -6.85 -19.19 -23.53
N VAL A 493 -7.44 -18.25 -24.27
CA VAL A 493 -8.42 -17.29 -23.72
C VAL A 493 -9.66 -18.02 -23.22
N ASP A 494 -10.17 -19.00 -23.96
CA ASP A 494 -11.37 -19.78 -23.61
C ASP A 494 -11.22 -20.49 -22.26
N ARG A 495 -10.00 -20.87 -21.86
CA ARG A 495 -9.73 -21.52 -20.57
C ARG A 495 -9.94 -20.58 -19.39
N THR A 496 -9.82 -19.27 -19.60
CA THR A 496 -9.97 -18.25 -18.55
C THR A 496 -11.43 -17.94 -18.23
N MET A 497 -12.37 -18.38 -19.08
CA MET A 497 -13.81 -18.30 -18.81
C MET A 497 -14.19 -19.01 -17.51
N ALA A 498 -13.46 -20.07 -17.15
CA ALA A 498 -13.64 -20.79 -15.88
C ALA A 498 -13.33 -19.94 -14.63
N TRP A 499 -12.63 -18.81 -14.78
CA TRP A 499 -12.39 -17.88 -13.69
C TRP A 499 -13.62 -17.02 -13.38
N GLY A 500 -14.60 -16.98 -14.29
CA GLY A 500 -15.73 -16.05 -14.24
C GLY A 500 -15.56 -14.82 -15.14
N LEU A 501 -14.61 -14.85 -16.08
CA LEU A 501 -14.47 -13.81 -17.11
C LEU A 501 -15.58 -13.92 -18.16
N SER A 502 -15.87 -12.80 -18.82
CA SER A 502 -16.82 -12.69 -19.93
C SER A 502 -16.10 -12.39 -21.24
N PRO A 503 -16.63 -12.77 -22.42
CA PRO A 503 -16.00 -12.45 -23.69
C PRO A 503 -15.96 -10.93 -23.92
N GLY A 504 -14.90 -10.45 -24.58
CA GLY A 504 -14.68 -9.03 -24.87
C GLY A 504 -13.83 -8.29 -23.83
N LEU A 505 -13.46 -7.04 -24.14
CA LEU A 505 -12.64 -6.15 -23.30
C LEU A 505 -13.45 -5.29 -22.33
N ILE A 506 -14.77 -5.36 -22.38
CA ILE A 506 -15.66 -4.61 -21.47
C ILE A 506 -16.48 -5.61 -20.67
N PRO A 507 -16.20 -5.79 -19.36
CA PRO A 507 -16.94 -6.73 -18.54
C PRO A 507 -18.39 -6.26 -18.32
N PRO A 508 -19.34 -7.19 -18.11
CA PRO A 508 -20.70 -6.87 -17.67
C PRO A 508 -20.71 -6.02 -16.39
N LYS A 509 -21.71 -5.16 -16.22
CA LYS A 509 -21.81 -4.28 -15.04
C LYS A 509 -21.92 -5.06 -13.72
N ASP A 510 -22.49 -6.25 -13.78
CA ASP A 510 -22.71 -7.20 -12.69
C ASP A 510 -21.66 -8.33 -12.66
N ALA A 511 -20.53 -8.18 -13.39
CA ALA A 511 -19.46 -9.15 -13.38
C ALA A 511 -19.02 -9.47 -11.93
N PRO A 512 -18.80 -10.76 -11.59
CA PRO A 512 -18.36 -11.14 -10.27
C PRO A 512 -16.97 -10.56 -9.99
N VAL A 513 -16.75 -10.17 -8.73
CA VAL A 513 -15.44 -9.67 -8.28
C VAL A 513 -14.63 -10.84 -7.72
N ILE A 514 -13.49 -11.12 -8.33
CA ILE A 514 -12.59 -12.20 -7.93
C ILE A 514 -11.51 -11.62 -7.02
N ALA A 515 -11.26 -12.21 -5.85
CA ALA A 515 -10.14 -11.78 -5.01
C ALA A 515 -8.81 -12.06 -5.73
N MET A 516 -7.92 -11.06 -5.83
CA MET A 516 -6.68 -11.15 -6.60
C MET A 516 -5.75 -12.29 -6.14
N ASP A 517 -5.81 -12.69 -4.87
CA ASP A 517 -5.09 -13.85 -4.33
C ASP A 517 -5.61 -15.21 -4.82
N ARG A 518 -6.72 -15.26 -5.55
CA ARG A 518 -7.18 -16.48 -6.23
C ARG A 518 -6.50 -16.69 -7.57
N MET A 519 -5.88 -15.65 -8.14
CA MET A 519 -5.43 -15.67 -9.53
C MET A 519 -4.32 -16.67 -9.81
N ARG A 520 -3.34 -16.84 -8.91
CA ARG A 520 -2.30 -17.87 -9.08
C ARG A 520 -2.92 -19.26 -9.28
N ASP A 521 -3.81 -19.65 -8.37
CA ASP A 521 -4.39 -20.99 -8.37
C ASP A 521 -5.35 -21.19 -9.54
N LEU A 522 -6.12 -20.15 -9.91
CA LEU A 522 -6.97 -20.14 -11.10
C LEU A 522 -6.16 -20.26 -12.39
N PHE A 523 -5.03 -19.54 -12.48
CA PHE A 523 -4.11 -19.58 -13.61
C PHE A 523 -3.50 -20.99 -13.76
N LEU A 524 -2.94 -21.53 -12.68
CA LEU A 524 -2.36 -22.88 -12.68
C LEU A 524 -3.40 -23.95 -13.04
N SER A 525 -4.62 -23.84 -12.51
CA SER A 525 -5.70 -24.79 -12.81
C SER A 525 -6.15 -24.73 -14.28
N ALA A 526 -6.23 -23.53 -14.87
CA ALA A 526 -6.69 -23.37 -16.24
C ALA A 526 -5.67 -23.87 -17.28
N PHE A 527 -4.38 -23.74 -16.96
CA PHE A 527 -3.28 -23.98 -17.90
C PHE A 527 -2.45 -25.24 -17.60
N SER A 528 -2.88 -26.08 -16.66
CA SER A 528 -2.24 -27.38 -16.40
C SER A 528 -3.21 -28.53 -16.72
N SER A 529 -2.72 -29.59 -17.36
CA SER A 529 -3.49 -30.82 -17.60
C SER A 529 -3.72 -31.64 -16.32
N VAL A 530 -2.84 -31.45 -15.33
CA VAL A 530 -2.90 -32.10 -14.02
C VAL A 530 -3.76 -31.32 -13.03
N SER A 531 -4.57 -32.03 -12.25
CA SER A 531 -5.32 -31.42 -11.14
C SER A 531 -4.45 -31.30 -9.89
N PRO A 532 -4.61 -30.23 -9.08
CA PRO A 532 -3.90 -30.11 -7.81
C PRO A 532 -4.20 -31.29 -6.88
N ARG A 533 -3.24 -31.67 -6.01
CA ARG A 533 -3.51 -32.68 -4.99
C ARG A 533 -4.65 -32.17 -4.10
N ARG A 534 -5.75 -32.93 -4.02
CA ARG A 534 -6.74 -32.73 -2.95
C ARG A 534 -6.00 -32.93 -1.63
N GLN A 535 -5.83 -31.87 -0.84
CA GLN A 535 -5.46 -32.03 0.56
C GLN A 535 -6.59 -32.84 1.22
N ALA A 536 -6.25 -34.02 1.75
CA ALA A 536 -7.15 -34.73 2.64
C ALA A 536 -7.43 -33.78 3.82
N ALA A 537 -8.70 -33.38 3.99
CA ALA A 537 -9.11 -32.65 5.18
C ALA A 537 -8.65 -33.44 6.41
N LYS A 538 -7.77 -32.85 7.22
CA LYS A 538 -7.42 -33.35 8.54
C LYS A 538 -8.29 -32.67 9.58
#